data_AF-A0AA37H1X2-F1
#
_entry.id   AF-A0AA37H1X2-F1
#
_cell.length_a   1.000
_cell.length_b   1.000
_cell.length_c   1.000
_cell.angle_alpha   90.00
_cell.angle_beta   90.00
_cell.angle_gamma   90.00
#
_symmetry.space_group_name_H-M   'P 1'
#
loop_
_entity.id
_entity.type
_entity.pdbx_description
1 polymer ?
#
loop_
_entity_poly.entity_id
_entity_poly.type
_entity_poly.pdbx_seq_one_letter_code
_entity_poly.pdbx_strand_id
1 'polypeptide(L)'
;MIPRYYVGASGAYTGAKYNWNDSTVPQVNLGNREIAFTQGKLIGGGSGLNAMVYDRGRAADYDAWAEIGNPDWTFDSLLPYFKKVGIWALSEPLGLLFIPP
;
A
#
# COMPACT_ATOMS: atom_id res chain seq x y z
N MET A 1 23.82 11.44 11.63
CA MET A 1 23.26 11.79 10.30
C MET A 1 22.21 10.74 9.96
N ILE A 2 20.94 11.00 10.28
CA ILE A 2 19.82 10.08 10.00
C ILE A 2 19.33 10.45 8.59
N PRO A 3 19.31 9.54 7.61
CA PRO A 3 18.82 9.85 6.28
C PRO A 3 17.35 10.27 6.36
N ARG A 4 17.04 11.45 5.82
CA ARG A 4 15.67 11.97 5.71
C ARG A 4 14.93 11.13 4.67
N TYR A 5 14.31 10.04 5.11
CA TYR A 5 13.41 9.24 4.27
C TYR A 5 12.12 10.03 4.07
N TYR A 6 11.90 10.53 2.86
CA TYR A 6 10.58 11.04 2.48
C TYR A 6 9.71 9.83 2.13
N VAL A 7 8.96 9.35 3.12
CA VAL A 7 7.82 8.44 2.89
C VAL A 7 6.87 9.17 1.94
N GLY A 8 6.42 8.52 0.86
CA GLY A 8 5.54 9.17 -0.14
C GLY A 8 6.15 9.49 -1.49
N ALA A 9 7.30 8.93 -1.83
CA ALA A 9 7.97 9.08 -3.11
C ALA A 9 7.26 8.29 -4.23
N SER A 10 6.04 8.72 -4.61
CA SER A 10 5.21 8.16 -5.67
C SER A 10 6.01 7.86 -6.95
N GLY A 11 6.41 6.60 -7.16
CA GLY A 11 6.69 5.95 -8.46
C GLY A 11 7.71 6.58 -9.42
N ALA A 12 8.17 7.80 -9.17
CA ALA A 12 8.91 8.66 -10.10
C ALA A 12 10.42 8.44 -10.03
N TYR A 13 10.86 7.48 -9.21
CA TYR A 13 12.27 7.19 -8.98
C TYR A 13 12.65 5.80 -9.52
N THR A 14 12.18 5.48 -10.73
CA THR A 14 12.78 4.41 -11.54
C THR A 14 14.27 4.72 -11.69
N GLY A 15 15.14 3.94 -11.05
CA GLY A 15 16.59 4.18 -10.96
C GLY A 15 17.13 4.64 -9.59
N ALA A 16 16.32 4.72 -8.54
CA ALA A 16 16.83 5.11 -7.21
C ALA A 16 17.54 3.97 -6.46
N LYS A 17 18.49 4.34 -5.60
CA LYS A 17 19.16 3.47 -4.60
C LYS A 17 18.17 2.64 -3.76
N TYR A 18 16.95 3.15 -3.60
CA TYR A 18 15.90 2.55 -2.77
C TYR A 18 14.86 1.76 -3.57
N ASN A 19 15.12 1.49 -4.86
CA ASN A 19 14.32 0.61 -5.70
C ASN A 19 15.18 -0.63 -6.08
N TRP A 20 14.54 -1.79 -6.23
CA TRP A 20 15.20 -2.98 -6.78
C TRP A 20 15.55 -2.82 -8.27
N ASN A 21 14.82 -1.95 -8.98
CA ASN A 21 15.00 -1.66 -10.41
C ASN A 21 14.75 -2.88 -11.31
N ASP A 22 13.81 -3.73 -10.92
CA ASP A 22 13.38 -4.86 -11.73
C ASP A 22 12.52 -4.40 -12.92
N SER A 23 12.45 -5.24 -13.95
CA SER A 23 11.55 -5.06 -15.10
C SER A 23 10.87 -6.37 -15.44
N THR A 24 9.67 -6.30 -16.00
CA THR A 24 8.97 -7.47 -16.52
C THR A 24 9.74 -8.06 -17.71
N VAL A 25 9.56 -9.36 -17.98
CA VAL A 25 9.88 -9.91 -19.32
C VAL A 25 9.07 -9.18 -20.41
N PRO A 26 9.48 -9.23 -21.69
CA PRO A 26 8.70 -8.66 -22.79
C PRO A 26 7.25 -9.14 -22.81
N GLN A 27 6.31 -8.20 -22.78
CA GLN A 27 4.88 -8.50 -22.73
C GLN A 27 4.28 -8.55 -24.14
N VAL A 28 3.96 -9.74 -24.64
CA VAL A 28 3.42 -9.96 -26.00
C VAL A 28 2.19 -9.09 -26.28
N ASN A 29 1.28 -9.02 -25.32
CA ASN A 29 0.03 -8.25 -25.46
C ASN A 29 0.21 -6.73 -25.27
N LEU A 30 1.43 -6.26 -24.99
CA LEU A 30 1.78 -4.84 -24.88
C LEU A 30 2.83 -4.43 -25.93
N GLY A 31 2.89 -5.14 -27.05
CA GLY A 31 3.83 -4.86 -28.14
C GLY A 31 5.27 -5.23 -27.80
N ASN A 32 5.46 -6.30 -27.01
CA ASN A 32 6.76 -6.76 -26.49
C ASN A 32 7.51 -5.72 -25.66
N ARG A 33 6.80 -4.76 -25.06
CA ARG A 33 7.41 -3.81 -24.13
C ARG A 33 7.82 -4.52 -22.84
N GLU A 34 8.98 -4.13 -22.33
CA GLU A 34 9.38 -4.38 -20.94
C GLU A 34 8.91 -3.21 -20.09
N ILE A 35 8.27 -3.51 -18.96
CA ILE A 35 7.70 -2.51 -18.07
C ILE A 35 8.52 -2.49 -16.78
N ALA A 36 8.94 -1.30 -16.37
CA ALA A 36 9.64 -1.12 -15.10
C ALA A 36 8.72 -1.48 -13.92
N PHE A 37 9.22 -2.32 -13.01
CA PHE A 37 8.48 -2.80 -11.85
C PHE A 37 9.10 -2.25 -10.56
N THR A 38 8.53 -1.16 -10.06
CA THR A 38 9.05 -0.46 -8.89
C THR A 38 8.78 -1.25 -7.60
N GLN A 39 9.85 -1.62 -6.89
CA GLN A 39 9.79 -2.36 -5.62
C GLN A 39 10.75 -1.73 -4.60
N GLY A 40 10.28 -1.50 -3.38
CA GLY A 40 11.08 -0.84 -2.34
C GLY A 40 12.26 -1.69 -1.84
N LYS A 41 13.48 -1.16 -1.98
CA LYS A 41 14.74 -1.69 -1.43
C LYS A 41 15.20 -0.85 -0.23
N LEU A 42 14.38 -0.85 0.83
CA LEU A 42 14.66 -0.16 2.09
C LEU A 42 13.95 -0.85 3.26
N ILE A 43 14.25 -0.45 4.50
CA ILE A 43 13.48 -0.86 5.68
C ILE A 43 12.05 -0.30 5.55
N GLY A 44 11.05 -1.17 5.71
CA GLY A 44 9.65 -0.87 5.37
C GLY A 44 9.26 -1.30 3.94
N GLY A 45 10.22 -1.61 3.06
CA GLY A 45 9.96 -2.13 1.72
C GLY A 45 9.06 -1.21 0.90
N GLY A 46 8.03 -1.79 0.27
CA GLY A 46 7.09 -1.05 -0.57
C GLY A 46 6.31 0.05 0.18
N SER A 47 6.03 -0.10 1.48
CA SER A 47 5.29 0.92 2.24
C SER A 47 6.08 2.20 2.47
N GLY A 48 7.42 2.13 2.47
CA GLY A 48 8.29 3.30 2.55
C GLY A 48 8.44 4.06 1.23
N LEU A 49 8.10 3.42 0.10
CA LEU A 49 8.24 3.99 -1.25
C LEU A 49 6.90 4.35 -1.90
N ASN A 50 5.78 3.78 -1.45
CA ASN A 50 4.47 4.00 -2.06
C ASN A 50 3.97 5.45 -1.90
N ALA A 51 2.85 5.77 -2.55
CA ALA A 51 2.25 7.10 -2.52
C ALA A 51 1.42 7.40 -1.24
N MET A 52 1.55 6.60 -0.18
CA MET A 52 0.83 6.74 1.10
C MET A 52 -0.70 6.68 1.02
N VAL A 53 -1.27 6.25 -0.10
CA VAL A 53 -2.71 6.07 -0.24
C VAL A 53 -3.16 4.94 0.68
N TYR A 54 -4.13 5.23 1.53
CA TYR A 54 -4.87 4.21 2.29
C TYR A 54 -6.21 3.98 1.62
N ASP A 55 -6.39 2.80 1.05
CA ASP A 55 -7.65 2.33 0.51
C ASP A 55 -7.87 0.87 0.92
N ARG A 56 -9.13 0.43 0.94
CA ARG A 56 -9.51 -0.96 1.19
C ARG A 56 -10.30 -1.49 -0.01
N GLY A 57 -10.24 -2.81 -0.24
CA GLY A 57 -11.03 -3.46 -1.28
C GLY A 57 -12.54 -3.35 -1.01
N ARG A 58 -13.34 -3.66 -2.03
CA ARG A 58 -14.80 -3.81 -1.86
C ARG A 58 -15.09 -5.11 -1.14
N ALA A 59 -16.23 -5.20 -0.44
CA ALA A 59 -16.63 -6.43 0.26
C ALA A 59 -16.58 -7.66 -0.65
N ALA A 60 -17.09 -7.53 -1.89
CA ALA A 60 -17.08 -8.58 -2.90
C ALA A 60 -15.67 -9.12 -3.25
N ASP A 61 -14.61 -8.30 -3.13
CA ASP A 61 -13.25 -8.75 -3.40
C ASP A 61 -12.77 -9.76 -2.33
N TYR A 62 -13.17 -9.54 -1.07
CA TYR A 62 -12.86 -10.45 0.04
C TYR A 62 -13.78 -11.68 0.03
N ASP A 63 -15.07 -11.49 -0.22
CA ASP A 63 -16.01 -12.61 -0.29
C ASP A 63 -15.65 -13.58 -1.43
N ALA A 64 -15.13 -13.07 -2.55
CA ALA A 64 -14.56 -13.90 -3.62
C ALA A 64 -13.37 -14.76 -3.13
N TRP A 65 -12.56 -14.29 -2.18
CA TRP A 65 -11.50 -15.10 -1.57
C TRP A 65 -12.05 -16.26 -0.74
N ALA A 66 -13.21 -16.06 -0.11
CA ALA A 66 -13.91 -17.12 0.58
C ALA A 66 -14.45 -18.17 -0.38
N GLU A 67 -15.01 -17.74 -1.51
CA GLU A 67 -15.53 -18.64 -2.55
C GLU A 67 -14.45 -19.53 -3.19
N ILE A 68 -13.22 -19.04 -3.37
CA ILE A 68 -12.11 -19.84 -3.94
C ILE A 68 -11.48 -20.82 -2.93
N GLY A 69 -12.04 -20.94 -1.72
CA GLY A 69 -11.64 -21.96 -0.74
C GLY A 69 -11.07 -21.44 0.59
N ASN A 70 -11.17 -20.14 0.86
CA ASN A 70 -10.69 -19.54 2.12
C ASN A 70 -11.87 -19.04 2.98
N PRO A 71 -12.69 -19.93 3.57
CA PRO A 71 -14.00 -19.58 4.12
C PRO A 71 -14.00 -18.45 5.17
N ASP A 72 -12.90 -18.27 5.90
CA ASP A 72 -12.76 -17.21 6.92
C ASP A 72 -12.30 -15.85 6.37
N TRP A 73 -12.10 -15.73 5.05
CA TRP A 73 -11.60 -14.52 4.39
C TRP A 73 -12.72 -13.64 3.80
N THR A 74 -13.91 -13.68 4.39
CA THR A 74 -15.01 -12.76 4.04
C THR A 74 -14.74 -11.35 4.55
N PHE A 75 -15.44 -10.35 3.98
CA PHE A 75 -15.30 -8.96 4.44
C PHE A 75 -15.63 -8.82 5.94
N ASP A 76 -16.70 -9.46 6.39
CA ASP A 76 -17.15 -9.39 7.77
C ASP A 76 -16.15 -10.00 8.75
N SER A 77 -15.52 -11.12 8.39
CA SER A 77 -14.46 -11.75 9.18
C SER A 77 -13.20 -10.88 9.28
N LEU A 78 -12.87 -10.13 8.22
CA LEU A 78 -11.67 -9.28 8.15
C LEU A 78 -11.87 -7.87 8.72
N LEU A 79 -13.10 -7.36 8.76
CA LEU A 79 -13.43 -6.01 9.23
C LEU A 79 -12.86 -5.66 10.62
N PRO A 80 -12.90 -6.55 11.64
CA PRO A 80 -12.28 -6.28 12.94
C PRO A 80 -10.77 -6.02 12.84
N TYR A 81 -10.07 -6.73 11.95
CA TYR A 81 -8.63 -6.55 11.74
C TYR A 81 -8.33 -5.23 11.02
N PHE A 82 -9.13 -4.85 10.02
CA PHE A 82 -8.99 -3.55 9.36
C PHE A 82 -9.17 -2.36 10.30
N LYS A 83 -10.05 -2.50 11.29
CA LYS A 83 -10.23 -1.51 12.37
C LYS A 83 -9.03 -1.50 13.32
N LYS A 84 -8.48 -2.67 13.65
CA LYS A 84 -7.34 -2.80 14.59
C LYS A 84 -6.04 -2.18 14.05
N VAL A 85 -5.79 -2.24 12.74
CA VAL A 85 -4.54 -1.73 12.15
C VAL A 85 -4.51 -0.22 11.93
N GLY A 86 -5.67 0.46 11.97
CA GLY A 86 -5.78 1.88 11.66
C GLY A 86 -6.01 2.75 12.89
N ILE A 87 -5.21 3.79 13.04
CA ILE A 87 -5.54 4.92 13.91
C ILE A 87 -5.97 6.06 13.01
N TRP A 88 -7.24 6.42 13.08
CA TRP A 88 -7.83 7.49 12.29
C TRP A 88 -7.66 8.80 13.06
N ALA A 89 -6.61 9.55 12.76
CA ALA A 89 -6.59 10.96 13.12
C ALA A 89 -7.44 11.69 12.08
N LEU A 90 -8.61 12.17 12.48
CA LEU A 90 -9.26 13.23 11.71
C LEU A 90 -8.27 14.39 11.64
N SER A 91 -8.10 14.98 10.46
CA SER A 91 -7.36 16.24 10.38
C SER A 91 -8.11 17.24 11.26
N GLU A 92 -7.50 17.65 12.36
CA GLU A 92 -8.00 18.77 13.16
C GLU A 92 -8.29 19.96 12.24
N PRO A 93 -9.48 20.59 12.29
CA PRO A 93 -9.64 21.91 11.71
C PRO A 93 -8.81 22.86 12.58
N LEU A 94 -7.57 23.15 12.19
CA LEU A 94 -6.75 24.25 12.71
C LEU A 94 -7.05 24.65 14.17
N GLY A 95 -6.69 23.79 15.12
CA GLY A 95 -6.60 24.10 16.54
C GLY A 95 -7.93 24.29 17.29
N LEU A 96 -8.28 23.31 18.13
CA LEU A 96 -8.57 23.49 19.56
C LEU A 96 -9.04 22.14 20.14
N LEU A 97 -8.20 21.60 21.04
CA LEU A 97 -8.55 20.88 22.27
C LEU A 97 -9.82 19.99 22.24
N PHE A 98 -9.68 18.66 22.39
CA PHE A 98 -10.13 17.89 23.57
C PHE A 98 -10.06 16.36 23.31
N ILE A 99 -9.21 15.65 24.04
CA ILE A 99 -9.34 14.21 24.39
C ILE A 99 -9.37 14.24 25.92
N PRO A 100 -10.41 13.80 26.66
CA PRO A 100 -10.75 12.38 26.88
C PRO A 100 -12.28 12.13 27.16
N PRO A 101 -12.75 10.90 27.53
CA PRO A 101 -12.03 9.64 27.81
C PRO A 101 -12.15 8.53 26.78
#